data_AF-A0A5N5DJA1-F1
#
_entry.id   AF-A0A5N5DJA1-F1
#
_cell.length_a   1.000
_cell.length_b   1.000
_cell.length_c   1.000
_cell.angle_alpha   90.00
_cell.angle_beta   90.00
_cell.angle_gamma   90.00
#
_symmetry.space_group_name_H-M   'P 1'
#
loop_
_entity.id
_entity.type
_entity.pdbx_description
1 polymer ?
#
loop_
_entity_poly.entity_id
_entity_poly.type
_entity_poly.pdbx_seq_one_letter_code
_entity_poly.pdbx_strand_id
1 'polypeptide(L)'
;MTQHTIQGLPGSVIAVFEAGIKSIQEQEEPSRTLGLNAICLVTTGHAYHGIEAGYFMKKLQALCSVDPEKTAKSYFLDEIIHASRGFLSVYWHAREDEEKVRSYHHDFFYYVLEDYNESLSAVRRNLKID
;
A
#
# COMPACT_ATOMS: atom_id res chain seq x y z
N MET A 1 -12.57 25.87 25.69
CA MET A 1 -12.35 24.43 25.43
C MET A 1 -12.58 24.20 23.94
N THR A 2 -11.50 24.28 23.16
CA THR A 2 -11.53 24.17 21.71
C THR A 2 -11.67 22.70 21.34
N GLN A 3 -12.76 22.38 20.65
CA GLN A 3 -12.96 21.08 20.02
C GLN A 3 -11.84 20.89 18.99
N HIS A 4 -10.95 19.92 19.21
CA HIS A 4 -10.03 19.45 18.17
C HIS A 4 -10.86 18.65 17.16
N THR A 5 -11.43 19.33 16.18
CA THR A 5 -11.96 18.68 14.99
C THR A 5 -10.76 18.09 14.26
N ILE A 6 -10.73 16.77 14.07
CA ILE A 6 -9.77 16.10 13.18
C ILE A 6 -10.00 16.73 11.80
N GLN A 7 -9.10 17.63 11.36
CA GLN A 7 -9.16 18.17 10.02
C GLN A 7 -8.80 17.03 9.07
N GLY A 8 -9.79 16.49 8.36
CA GLY A 8 -9.56 15.55 7.28
C GLY A 8 -8.65 16.13 6.20
N LEU A 9 -8.14 15.27 5.32
CA LEU A 9 -7.22 15.69 4.26
C LEU A 9 -7.85 16.79 3.39
N PRO A 10 -7.06 17.78 2.91
CA PRO A 10 -7.56 18.78 1.98
C PRO A 10 -8.16 18.12 0.73
N GLY A 11 -9.28 18.64 0.23
CA GLY A 11 -9.95 18.07 -0.95
C GLY A 11 -9.05 18.01 -2.20
N SER A 12 -8.11 18.94 -2.35
CA SER A 12 -7.10 18.91 -3.42
C SER A 12 -6.13 17.73 -3.29
N VAL A 13 -5.73 17.38 -2.06
CA VAL A 13 -4.87 16.23 -1.76
C VAL A 13 -5.62 14.93 -2.06
N ILE A 14 -6.87 14.83 -1.59
CA ILE A 14 -7.75 13.69 -1.89
C ILE A 14 -7.89 13.49 -3.40
N ALA A 15 -8.17 14.56 -4.16
CA ALA A 15 -8.34 14.48 -5.61
C ALA A 15 -7.09 13.99 -6.35
N VAL A 16 -5.89 14.40 -5.92
CA VAL A 16 -4.63 13.94 -6.51
C VAL A 16 -4.43 12.44 -6.24
N PHE A 17 -4.68 11.98 -5.01
CA PHE A 17 -4.55 10.57 -4.68
C PHE A 17 -5.59 9.72 -5.39
N GLU A 18 -6.84 10.18 -5.47
CA GLU A 18 -7.91 9.52 -6.24
C GLU A 18 -7.51 9.32 -7.70
N ALA A 19 -6.97 10.35 -8.36
CA ALA A 19 -6.48 10.22 -9.73
C ALA A 19 -5.35 9.19 -9.86
N GLY A 20 -4.45 9.14 -8.87
CA GLY A 20 -3.38 8.15 -8.83
C GLY A 20 -3.89 6.72 -8.59
N ILE A 21 -4.83 6.52 -7.67
CA ILE A 21 -5.47 5.21 -7.44
C ILE A 21 -6.22 4.75 -8.69
N LYS A 22 -6.92 5.65 -9.36
CA LYS A 22 -7.57 5.35 -10.64
C LYS A 22 -6.59 4.82 -11.68
N SER A 23 -5.39 5.41 -11.78
CA SER A 23 -4.35 4.91 -12.69
C SER A 23 -3.83 3.51 -12.35
N ILE A 24 -4.00 3.06 -11.08
CA ILE A 24 -3.70 1.69 -10.66
C ILE A 24 -4.85 0.76 -11.04
N GLN A 25 -6.10 1.19 -10.82
CA GLN A 25 -7.32 0.44 -11.15
C GLN A 25 -7.50 0.19 -12.65
N GLU A 26 -6.97 1.08 -13.49
CA GLU A 26 -6.97 0.95 -14.95
C GLU A 26 -5.92 -0.04 -15.49
N GLN A 27 -5.01 -0.54 -14.64
CA GLN A 27 -4.05 -1.58 -15.03
C GLN A 27 -4.76 -2.93 -15.26
N GLU A 28 -4.23 -3.74 -16.17
CA GLU A 28 -4.65 -5.13 -16.34
C GLU A 28 -4.21 -6.00 -15.15
N GLU A 29 -4.89 -7.14 -14.96
CA GLU A 29 -4.42 -8.14 -14.01
C GLU A 29 -3.16 -8.83 -14.53
N PRO A 30 -2.19 -9.17 -13.65
CA PRO A 30 -2.25 -9.10 -12.18
C PRO A 30 -1.78 -7.76 -11.58
N SER A 31 -1.34 -6.80 -12.40
CA SER A 31 -0.70 -5.56 -11.93
C SER A 31 -1.60 -4.70 -11.06
N ARG A 32 -2.90 -4.63 -11.38
CA ARG A 32 -3.89 -3.94 -10.54
C ARG A 32 -3.96 -4.53 -9.13
N THR A 33 -4.17 -5.85 -9.03
CA THR A 33 -4.23 -6.54 -7.73
C THR A 33 -2.93 -6.37 -6.96
N LEU A 34 -1.78 -6.52 -7.64
CA LEU A 34 -0.47 -6.34 -7.03
C LEU A 34 -0.30 -4.95 -6.41
N GLY A 35 -0.62 -3.89 -7.16
CA GLY A 35 -0.47 -2.50 -6.71
C GLY A 35 -1.38 -2.16 -5.53
N LEU A 36 -2.66 -2.54 -5.60
CA LEU A 36 -3.62 -2.24 -4.52
C LEU A 36 -3.30 -3.01 -3.24
N ASN A 37 -2.93 -4.30 -3.35
CA ASN A 37 -2.53 -5.11 -2.20
C ASN A 37 -1.24 -4.57 -1.56
N ALA A 38 -0.26 -4.17 -2.37
CA ALA A 38 1.00 -3.61 -1.89
C ALA A 38 0.79 -2.31 -1.11
N ILE A 39 -0.01 -1.38 -1.64
CA ILE A 39 -0.38 -0.13 -0.97
C ILE A 39 -1.08 -0.40 0.35
N CYS A 40 -2.08 -1.29 0.33
CA CYS A 40 -2.81 -1.60 1.54
C CYS A 40 -1.87 -2.23 2.58
N LEU A 41 -1.00 -3.16 2.19
CA LEU A 41 -0.10 -3.88 3.08
C LEU A 41 0.87 -2.97 3.86
N VAL A 42 1.41 -1.91 3.25
CA VAL A 42 2.31 -0.99 3.97
C VAL A 42 1.60 -0.07 4.96
N THR A 43 0.26 0.03 4.87
CA THR A 43 -0.56 0.84 5.80
C THR A 43 -1.10 0.03 6.97
N THR A 44 -0.71 -1.24 7.05
CA THR A 44 -1.22 -2.18 8.04
C THR A 44 -0.51 -2.01 9.37
N GLY A 45 -1.22 -2.28 10.47
CA GLY A 45 -0.66 -2.13 11.82
C GLY A 45 -0.19 -0.70 12.16
N HIS A 46 -0.64 0.31 11.43
CA HIS A 46 -0.23 1.71 11.57
C HIS A 46 1.29 1.96 11.42
N ALA A 47 1.99 1.10 10.68
CA ALA A 47 3.44 1.19 10.49
C ALA A 47 3.84 2.32 9.52
N TYR A 48 3.66 3.58 9.93
CA TYR A 48 4.06 4.75 9.10
C TYR A 48 5.56 4.73 8.76
N HIS A 49 6.39 4.20 9.67
CA HIS A 49 7.83 4.01 9.43
C HIS A 49 8.12 2.90 8.40
N GLY A 50 7.11 2.27 7.83
CA GLY A 50 7.27 1.18 6.90
C GLY A 50 7.45 -0.16 7.59
N ILE A 51 7.46 -1.19 6.77
CA ILE A 51 7.59 -2.59 7.15
C ILE A 51 8.84 -3.17 6.50
N GLU A 52 9.45 -4.15 7.17
CA GLU A 52 10.61 -4.88 6.67
C GLU A 52 10.32 -5.43 5.26
N ALA A 53 11.25 -5.23 4.32
CA ALA A 53 11.08 -5.61 2.92
C ALA A 53 10.89 -7.13 2.76
N GLY A 54 11.62 -7.96 3.53
CA GLY A 54 11.48 -9.41 3.49
C GLY A 54 10.07 -9.87 3.88
N TYR A 55 9.55 -9.35 5.00
CA TYR A 55 8.18 -9.58 5.45
C TYR A 55 7.16 -9.10 4.41
N PHE A 56 7.33 -7.88 3.89
CA PHE A 56 6.45 -7.29 2.87
C PHE A 56 6.34 -8.18 1.64
N MET A 57 7.47 -8.60 1.07
CA MET A 57 7.51 -9.43 -0.14
C MET A 57 6.82 -10.78 0.09
N LYS A 58 7.13 -11.44 1.20
CA LYS A 58 6.53 -12.74 1.55
C LYS A 58 5.02 -12.64 1.70
N LYS A 59 4.53 -11.62 2.40
CA LYS A 59 3.10 -11.43 2.64
C LYS A 59 2.38 -11.02 1.35
N LEU A 60 2.96 -10.14 0.53
CA LEU A 60 2.38 -9.72 -0.73
C LEU A 60 2.26 -10.87 -1.74
N GLN A 61 3.29 -11.73 -1.83
CA GLN A 61 3.24 -12.94 -2.66
C GLN A 61 2.11 -13.88 -2.23
N ALA A 62 1.92 -14.09 -0.93
CA ALA A 62 0.82 -14.89 -0.41
C ALA A 62 -0.56 -14.28 -0.76
N LEU A 63 -0.69 -12.95 -0.73
CA LEU A 63 -1.93 -12.25 -1.06
C LEU A 63 -2.28 -12.27 -2.56
N CYS A 64 -1.27 -12.33 -3.43
CA CYS A 64 -1.45 -12.29 -4.88
C CYS A 64 -1.42 -13.68 -5.53
N SER A 65 -1.18 -14.75 -4.77
CA SER A 65 -1.16 -16.11 -5.29
C SER A 65 -2.59 -16.65 -5.39
N VAL A 66 -3.06 -16.84 -6.62
CA VAL A 66 -4.43 -17.32 -6.92
C VAL A 66 -4.56 -18.84 -6.75
N ASP A 67 -3.44 -19.57 -6.76
CA ASP A 67 -3.40 -21.03 -6.71
C ASP A 67 -2.10 -21.50 -6.02
N PRO A 68 -2.16 -22.12 -4.83
CA PRO A 68 -0.97 -22.60 -4.11
C PRO A 68 -0.26 -23.78 -4.79
N GLU A 69 -0.88 -24.44 -5.78
CA GLU A 69 -0.31 -25.58 -6.52
C GLU A 69 0.47 -25.15 -7.77
N LYS A 70 0.23 -23.94 -8.29
CA LYS A 70 1.05 -23.35 -9.35
C LYS A 70 2.19 -22.57 -8.72
N THR A 71 3.38 -22.66 -9.31
CA THR A 71 4.57 -21.93 -8.86
C THR A 71 4.20 -20.47 -8.59
N ALA A 72 4.25 -20.05 -7.33
CA ALA A 72 3.92 -18.69 -6.94
C ALA A 72 4.71 -17.72 -7.83
N LYS A 73 4.02 -16.85 -8.58
CA LYS A 73 4.70 -15.85 -9.38
C LYS A 73 5.48 -14.96 -8.42
N SER A 74 6.81 -15.08 -8.45
CA SER A 74 7.69 -14.23 -7.67
C SER A 74 7.70 -12.86 -8.33
N TYR A 75 7.19 -11.85 -7.63
CA TYR A 75 7.29 -10.47 -8.06
C TYR A 75 8.60 -9.89 -7.56
N PHE A 76 9.24 -9.05 -8.37
CA PHE A 76 10.38 -8.24 -7.96
C PHE A 76 9.93 -6.89 -7.41
N LEU A 77 10.79 -6.26 -6.62
CA LEU A 77 10.48 -4.98 -6.00
C LEU A 77 10.13 -3.91 -7.04
N ASP A 78 10.88 -3.83 -8.15
CA ASP A 78 10.62 -2.89 -9.24
C ASP A 78 9.23 -3.08 -9.87
N GLU A 79 8.76 -4.33 -10.00
CA GLU A 79 7.42 -4.62 -10.52
C GLU A 79 6.35 -4.11 -9.55
N ILE A 80 6.58 -4.23 -8.25
CA ILE A 80 5.66 -3.76 -7.20
C ILE A 80 5.63 -2.23 -7.15
N ILE A 81 6.79 -1.58 -7.25
CA ILE A 81 6.87 -0.11 -7.32
C ILE A 81 6.19 0.41 -8.59
N HIS A 82 6.37 -0.26 -9.72
CA HIS A 82 5.68 0.09 -10.96
C HIS A 82 4.16 -0.11 -10.86
N ALA A 83 3.72 -1.25 -10.34
CA ALA A 83 2.31 -1.59 -10.16
C ALA A 83 1.60 -0.65 -9.18
N SER A 84 2.31 -0.18 -8.16
CA SER A 84 1.83 0.83 -7.20
C SER A 84 1.99 2.27 -7.70
N ARG A 85 2.43 2.50 -8.95
CA ARG A 85 2.55 3.83 -9.58
C ARG A 85 3.35 4.84 -8.75
N GLY A 86 4.35 4.37 -8.01
CA GLY A 86 5.20 5.24 -7.18
C GLY A 86 4.58 5.69 -5.85
N PHE A 87 3.44 5.11 -5.45
CA PHE A 87 2.85 5.34 -4.12
C PHE A 87 3.64 4.67 -2.98
N LEU A 88 4.62 3.84 -3.33
CA LEU A 88 5.52 3.17 -2.40
C LEU A 88 6.95 3.66 -2.57
N SER A 89 7.69 3.66 -1.48
CA SER A 89 9.13 3.94 -1.45
C SER A 89 9.85 2.88 -0.65
N VAL A 90 11.06 2.56 -1.08
CA VAL A 90 11.97 1.66 -0.38
C VAL A 90 13.16 2.45 0.12
N TYR A 91 13.59 2.16 1.34
CA TYR A 91 14.71 2.87 1.95
C TYR A 91 15.44 1.98 2.96
N TRP A 92 16.72 2.27 3.19
CA TRP A 92 17.53 1.62 4.21
C TRP A 92 17.30 2.28 5.58
N HIS A 93 16.88 1.50 6.58
CA HIS A 93 16.70 1.97 7.95
C HIS A 93 17.97 1.71 8.78
N ALA A 94 18.87 2.69 8.80
CA ALA A 94 20.22 2.55 9.37
C ALA A 94 20.29 2.07 10.83
N ARG A 95 19.26 2.29 11.66
CA ARG A 95 19.24 1.83 13.06
C ARG A 95 18.90 0.35 13.21
N GLU A 96 18.10 -0.17 12.29
CA GLU A 96 17.66 -1.57 12.31
C GLU A 96 18.46 -2.43 11.32
N ASP A 97 19.36 -1.80 10.56
CA ASP A 97 20.24 -2.45 9.58
C ASP A 97 19.46 -3.28 8.55
N GLU A 98 18.31 -2.75 8.12
CA GLU A 98 17.38 -3.43 7.22
C GLU A 98 16.74 -2.50 6.19
N GLU A 99 16.28 -3.09 5.08
CA GLU A 99 15.50 -2.41 4.06
C GLU A 99 14.01 -2.41 4.42
N LYS A 100 13.35 -1.25 4.28
CA LYS A 100 11.93 -1.07 4.59
C LYS A 100 11.15 -0.54 3.40
N VAL A 101 9.88 -0.92 3.32
CA VAL A 101 8.90 -0.43 2.35
C VAL A 101 7.84 0.39 3.09
N ARG A 102 7.52 1.57 2.57
CA ARG A 102 6.49 2.47 3.14
C ARG A 102 5.71 3.20 2.06
N SER A 103 4.60 3.83 2.45
CA SER A 103 3.93 4.87 1.65
C SER A 103 4.89 6.01 1.32
N TYR A 104 4.86 6.50 0.08
CA TYR A 104 5.76 7.56 -0.39
C TYR A 104 5.58 8.90 0.36
N HIS A 105 4.39 9.16 0.89
CA HIS A 105 4.04 10.40 1.58
C HIS A 105 3.15 10.16 2.80
N HIS A 106 3.27 11.02 3.82
CA HIS A 106 2.50 10.96 5.06
C HIS A 106 0.99 11.11 4.81
N ASP A 107 0.57 12.14 4.09
CA ASP A 107 -0.86 12.32 3.76
C ASP A 107 -1.45 11.12 3.02
N PHE A 108 -0.67 10.45 2.17
CA PHE A 108 -1.15 9.26 1.47
C PHE A 108 -1.36 8.08 2.41
N PHE A 109 -0.51 7.93 3.43
CA PHE A 109 -0.74 6.93 4.48
C PHE A 109 -2.10 7.13 5.15
N TYR A 110 -2.45 8.37 5.53
CA TYR A 110 -3.75 8.68 6.14
C TYR A 110 -4.90 8.55 5.15
N TYR A 111 -4.67 8.90 3.89
CA TYR A 111 -5.65 8.70 2.82
C TYR A 111 -6.10 7.24 2.73
N VAL A 112 -5.14 6.31 2.77
CA VAL A 112 -5.43 4.87 2.75
C VAL A 112 -6.03 4.42 4.08
N LEU A 113 -5.49 4.89 5.21
CA LEU A 113 -5.88 4.47 6.55
C LEU A 113 -7.30 4.90 6.94
N GLU A 114 -7.71 6.09 6.53
CA GLU A 114 -9.03 6.67 6.80
C GLU A 114 -10.09 6.33 5.74
N ASP A 115 -9.80 5.37 4.85
CA ASP A 115 -10.78 4.81 3.91
C ASP A 115 -11.37 5.85 2.93
N TYR A 116 -10.56 6.84 2.49
CA TYR A 116 -11.03 7.82 1.49
C TYR A 116 -11.37 7.19 0.13
N ASN A 117 -10.80 6.02 -0.20
CA ASN A 117 -11.03 5.32 -1.46
C ASN A 117 -11.62 3.92 -1.26
N GLU A 118 -12.79 3.67 -1.88
CA GLU A 118 -13.54 2.43 -1.71
C GLU A 118 -12.78 1.17 -2.12
N SER A 119 -11.97 1.21 -3.18
CA SER A 119 -11.23 0.03 -3.64
C SER A 119 -10.12 -0.36 -2.67
N LEU A 120 -9.40 0.62 -2.14
CA LEU A 120 -8.40 0.38 -1.10
C LEU A 120 -9.07 -0.12 0.19
N SER A 121 -10.20 0.45 0.59
CA SER A 121 -10.97 -0.02 1.74
C SER A 121 -11.45 -1.46 1.57
N ALA A 122 -11.93 -1.83 0.37
CA ALA A 122 -12.34 -3.20 0.08
C ALA A 122 -11.17 -4.18 0.18
N VAL A 123 -10.00 -3.82 -0.35
CA VAL A 123 -8.78 -4.63 -0.24
C VAL A 123 -8.36 -4.76 1.21
N ARG A 124 -8.27 -3.65 1.97
CA ARG A 124 -7.88 -3.67 3.39
C ARG A 124 -8.77 -4.55 4.25
N ARG A 125 -10.09 -4.58 4.02
CA ARG A 125 -11.01 -5.47 4.74
C ARG A 125 -10.73 -6.96 4.49
N ASN A 126 -10.18 -7.29 3.32
CA ASN A 126 -9.80 -8.67 2.97
C ASN A 126 -8.41 -9.04 3.48
N LEU A 127 -7.56 -8.05 3.76
CA LEU A 127 -6.33 -8.23 4.51
C LEU A 127 -6.70 -8.49 5.98
N LYS A 128 -6.95 -9.75 6.33
CA LYS A 128 -7.04 -10.19 7.73
C LYS A 128 -5.71 -9.91 8.42
N ILE A 129 -5.62 -8.75 9.04
CA ILE A 129 -4.45 -8.32 9.77
C ILE A 129 -4.95 -8.10 11.18
N ASP A 130 -4.66 -9.14 11.98
CA ASP A 130 -4.85 -9.17 13.43
C ASP A 130 -3.96 -8.12 14.11
#